data_AF-A0A1E4TQW5-F1
#
_entry.id   AF-A0A1E4TQW5-F1
#
_cell.length_a   1.000
_cell.length_b   1.000
_cell.length_c   1.000
_cell.angle_alpha   90.00
_cell.angle_beta   90.00
_cell.angle_gamma   90.00
#
_symmetry.space_group_name_H-M   'P 1'
#
loop_
_entity.id
_entity.type
_entity.pdbx_description
1 polymer ?
#
loop_
_entity_poly.entity_id
_entity_poly.type
_entity_poly.pdbx_seq_one_letter_code
_entity_poly.pdbx_strand_id
1 'polypeptide(L)' 'MKKKRPRRKYNEIERLYACKDCKKAYGTLNHLNAHILTQNHGPKRKSEEFRELRAKWREERKQRQ' A
#
# COMPACT_ATOMS: atom_id res chain seq x y z
N MET A 1 11.94 27.04 10.28
CA MET A 1 12.46 25.92 9.47
C MET A 1 11.60 24.68 9.69
N LYS A 2 10.96 24.11 8.65
CA LYS A 2 10.14 22.89 8.80
C LYS A 2 11.07 21.67 8.89
N LYS A 3 11.07 20.96 10.03
CA LYS A 3 11.79 19.67 10.18
C LYS A 3 11.34 18.71 9.07
N LYS A 4 12.30 18.16 8.31
CA LYS A 4 12.01 17.13 7.30
C LYS A 4 11.44 15.89 7.99
N ARG A 5 10.38 15.31 7.44
CA ARG A 5 9.82 14.05 7.95
C ARG A 5 10.90 12.96 7.87
N PRO A 6 11.17 12.21 8.94
CA PRO A 6 12.15 11.13 8.90
C PRO A 6 11.72 10.09 7.86
N ARG A 7 12.70 9.60 7.08
CA ARG A 7 12.47 8.52 6.12
C ARG A 7 12.21 7.24 6.91
N ARG A 8 11.08 6.57 6.64
CA ARG A 8 10.78 5.24 7.21
C ARG A 8 11.80 4.22 6.70
N LYS A 9 12.32 3.35 7.57
CA LYS A 9 13.20 2.23 7.19
C LYS A 9 12.41 1.19 6.40
N TYR A 10 13.12 0.37 5.63
CA TYR A 10 12.52 -0.66 4.78
C TYR A 10 11.55 -1.58 5.56
N ASN A 11 11.93 -2.03 6.76
CA ASN A 11 11.12 -2.92 7.60
C ASN A 11 9.91 -2.21 8.25
N GLU A 12 9.89 -0.89 8.29
CA GLU A 12 8.79 -0.10 8.88
C GLU A 12 7.69 0.24 7.86
N ILE A 13 7.95 -0.01 6.57
CA ILE A 13 6.99 0.24 5.50
C ILE A 13 6.12 -1.00 5.31
N GLU A 14 4.91 -0.95 5.84
CA GLU A 14 3.92 -1.99 5.62
C GLU A 14 3.42 -1.95 4.16
N ARG A 15 3.57 -3.07 3.44
CA ARG A 15 3.22 -3.20 2.02
C ARG A 15 1.89 -3.93 1.86
N LEU A 16 0.82 -3.22 2.17
CA LEU A 16 -0.54 -3.77 2.16
C LEU A 16 -1.09 -3.97 0.73
N TYR A 17 -0.54 -3.25 -0.25
CA TYR A 17 -1.05 -3.25 -1.61
C TYR A 17 -0.29 -4.23 -2.47
N ALA A 18 -0.67 -5.51 -2.40
CA ALA A 18 -0.13 -6.56 -3.26
C ALA A 18 -0.75 -6.53 -4.66
N CYS A 19 0.08 -6.75 -5.68
CA CYS A 19 -0.41 -7.04 -7.02
C CYS A 19 -1.00 -8.46 -7.05
N LYS A 20 -2.02 -8.69 -7.90
CA LYS A 20 -2.55 -10.07 -8.11
C LYS A 20 -1.74 -10.85 -9.15
N ASP A 21 -1.24 -10.15 -10.16
CA ASP A 21 -0.47 -10.76 -11.27
C ASP A 21 1.00 -11.01 -10.94
N CYS A 22 1.50 -10.40 -9.87
CA CYS A 22 2.88 -10.62 -9.47
C CYS A 22 3.06 -10.61 -7.95
N LYS A 23 4.20 -11.13 -7.51
CA LYS A 23 4.57 -11.22 -6.08
C LYS A 23 5.03 -9.88 -5.47
N LYS A 24 4.88 -8.75 -6.18
CA LYS A 24 5.29 -7.43 -5.68
C LYS A 24 4.17 -6.80 -4.85
N ALA A 25 4.55 -6.24 -3.71
CA ALA A 25 3.67 -5.45 -2.85
C ALA A 25 4.19 -4.03 -2.66
N TYR A 26 3.28 -3.10 -2.44
CA TYR A 26 3.56 -1.67 -2.35
C TYR A 26 2.95 -1.06 -1.09
N GLY A 27 3.59 -0.01 -0.58
CA GLY A 27 3.13 0.69 0.63
C GLY A 27 1.96 1.65 0.39
N THR A 28 1.69 2.02 -0.86
CA THR A 28 0.56 2.89 -1.21
C THR A 28 -0.12 2.38 -2.48
N LEU A 29 -1.41 2.68 -2.60
CA LEU A 29 -2.20 2.35 -3.79
C LEU A 29 -1.66 3.05 -5.04
N ASN A 30 -1.11 4.26 -4.91
CA ASN A 30 -0.55 5.00 -6.05
C ASN A 30 0.64 4.26 -6.68
N HIS A 31 1.53 3.70 -5.87
CA HIS A 31 2.63 2.89 -6.37
C HIS A 31 2.15 1.57 -6.99
N LEU A 32 1.12 0.93 -6.41
CA LEU A 32 0.49 -0.24 -7.02
C LEU A 32 -0.15 0.10 -8.38
N ASN A 33 -0.87 1.21 -8.47
CA ASN A 33 -1.54 1.62 -9.72
C ASN A 33 -0.55 2.02 -10.81
N ALA A 34 0.54 2.70 -10.45
CA ALA A 34 1.65 2.95 -11.38
C ALA A 34 2.26 1.63 -11.88
N HIS A 35 2.48 0.68 -10.97
CA HIS A 35 2.98 -0.65 -11.30
C HIS A 35 2.05 -1.43 -12.23
N ILE A 36 0.74 -1.41 -11.97
CA ILE A 36 -0.25 -2.10 -12.82
C ILE A 36 -0.21 -1.52 -14.24
N LEU A 37 -0.15 -0.20 -14.36
CA LEU A 37 -0.06 0.48 -15.66
C LEU A 37 1.22 0.11 -16.41
N THR A 38 2.37 0.11 -15.72
CA THR A 38 3.67 -0.12 -16.37
C THR A 38 3.97 -1.59 -16.66
N GLN A 39 3.36 -2.51 -15.91
CA GLN A 39 3.53 -3.95 -16.11
C GLN A 39 2.36 -4.59 -16.88
N ASN A 40 1.41 -3.78 -17.33
CA ASN A 40 0.22 -4.25 -18.04
C ASN A 40 -0.56 -5.33 -17.25
N HIS A 41 -0.58 -5.23 -15.92
CA HIS A 41 -1.33 -6.14 -15.04
C HIS A 41 -2.85 -5.83 -15.02
N GLY A 42 -3.37 -5.29 -16.12
CA GLY A 42 -4.78 -4.93 -16.30
C GLY A 42 -5.15 -3.52 -15.81
N PRO A 43 -6.43 -3.32 -15.42
CA PRO A 43 -6.96 -2.00 -15.09
C PRO A 43 -6.50 -1.49 -13.71
N LYS A 44 -6.40 -0.16 -13.58
CA LYS A 44 -6.08 0.51 -12.30
C LYS A 44 -7.05 0.08 -11.21
N ARG A 45 -6.54 -0.20 -10.02
CA ARG A 45 -7.37 -0.56 -8.87
C ARG A 45 -7.98 0.68 -8.24
N LYS A 46 -9.25 0.55 -7.83
CA LYS A 46 -9.99 1.61 -7.14
C LYS A 46 -9.75 1.58 -5.64
N SER A 47 -9.91 2.72 -4.98
CA SER A 47 -9.79 2.85 -3.53
C SER A 47 -10.88 2.10 -2.76
N GLU A 48 -12.01 1.85 -3.40
CA GLU A 48 -13.18 1.15 -2.85
C GLU A 48 -12.85 -0.31 -2.54
N GLU A 49 -12.14 -0.99 -3.44
CA GLU A 49 -11.65 -2.37 -3.28
C GLU A 49 -10.78 -2.57 -2.03
N PHE A 50 -10.15 -1.49 -1.55
CA PHE A 50 -9.29 -1.50 -0.38
C PHE A 50 -9.93 -0.84 0.84
N ARG A 51 -11.25 -0.59 0.82
CA ARG A 51 -11.97 -0.03 1.97
C ARG A 51 -11.91 -1.00 3.14
N GLU A 52 -12.23 -2.26 2.91
CA GLU A 52 -12.20 -3.32 3.92
C GLU A 52 -10.78 -3.64 4.37
N LEU A 53 -9.82 -3.73 3.44
CA LEU A 53 -8.40 -3.90 3.76
C LEU A 53 -7.90 -2.79 4.71
N ARG A 54 -8.25 -1.54 4.43
CA ARG A 54 -7.89 -0.39 5.29
C ARG A 54 -8.64 -0.37 6.62
N ALA A 55 -9.86 -0.90 6.68
CA ALA A 55 -10.59 -1.05 7.93
C ALA A 55 -9.88 -2.09 8.81
N LYS A 56 -9.70 -3.31 8.28
CA LYS A 56 -9.02 -4.41 8.96
C LYS A 56 -7.63 -4.01 9.45
N TRP A 57 -6.84 -3.35 8.60
CA TRP A 57 -5.50 -2.93 8.99
C TRP A 57 -5.49 -1.88 10.12
N ARG A 58 -6.46 -0.95 10.13
CA ARG A 58 -6.59 0.00 11.24
C ARG A 58 -6.95 -0.71 12.55
N GLU A 59 -7.79 -1.73 12.48
CA GLU A 59 -8.14 -2.56 13.63
C GLU A 59 -6.95 -3.40 14.11
N GLU A 60 -6.24 -4.08 13.21
CA GLU A 60 -5.03 -4.85 13.54
C GLU A 60 -3.96 -3.97 14.18
N ARG A 61 -3.78 -2.74 13.68
CA ARG A 61 -2.87 -1.77 14.30
C ARG A 61 -3.32 -1.29 15.67
N LYS A 62 -4.62 -1.21 15.91
CA LYS A 62 -5.18 -0.87 17.22
C LYS A 62 -4.99 -2.01 18.21
N GLN A 63 -5.09 -3.27 17.76
CA GLN A 63 -4.88 -4.45 18.63
C GLN A 63 -3.40 -4.75 18.90
N ARG A 64 -2.49 -4.33 18.01
CA ARG A 64 -1.05 -4.54 18.16
C ARG A 64 -0.37 -3.50 19.07
N GLN A 65 -1.14 -2.52 19.56
CA GLN A 65 -0.70 -1.45 20.46
C GLN A 65 -1.27 -1.70 21.85
#